data_AF-A0A2G8LN48-F1
#
_entry.id   AF-A0A2G8LN48-F1
#
_cell.length_a   1.000
_cell.length_b   1.000
_cell.length_c   1.000
_cell.angle_alpha   90.00
_cell.angle_beta   90.00
_cell.angle_gamma   90.00
#
_symmetry.space_group_name_H-M   'P 1'
#
loop_
_entity.id
_entity.type
_entity.pdbx_description
1 polymer ?
#
loop_
_entity_poly.entity_id
_entity_poly.type
_entity_poly.pdbx_seq_one_letter_code
_entity_poly.pdbx_strand_id
1 'polypeptide(L)'
;MLWTELLAGVGPVTETRDQDLFLSELNDIYVHGGGDCPEMSVSAIKLALERSLPGSQIYVFTDARAKDYNKTKDVLKLIQDKESQVVFVLTGDCDNSAHEGYTAYEQIAAASSGFEFVELSVQTSKVHLISTDMSQGAVQYHWLPVDTRLQQFIISLSGDNPNIMLRAPNGTYLIVEFDVLF
;
A
#
# COMPACT_ATOMS: atom_id res chain seq x y z
N MET A 1 -21.55 29.97 6.66
CA MET A 1 -22.12 29.01 7.64
C MET A 1 -22.61 27.82 6.80
N LEU A 2 -21.77 26.87 6.37
CA LEU A 2 -21.20 25.78 7.19
C LEU A 2 -20.02 25.05 6.49
N TRP A 3 -19.26 25.69 5.60
CA TRP A 3 -18.25 24.97 4.77
C TRP A 3 -16.78 25.32 5.01
N THR A 4 -16.45 26.21 5.96
CA THR A 4 -15.06 26.68 6.17
C THR A 4 -14.32 26.05 7.35
N GLU A 5 -14.89 25.06 8.05
CA GLU A 5 -14.30 24.53 9.30
C GLU A 5 -13.94 23.03 9.28
N LEU A 6 -14.02 22.34 8.14
CA LEU A 6 -13.51 20.98 8.03
C LEU A 6 -12.08 20.99 7.46
N LEU A 7 -11.13 20.96 8.41
CA LEU A 7 -9.71 20.64 8.26
C LEU A 7 -8.84 21.75 7.65
N ALA A 8 -8.32 22.63 8.51
CA ALA A 8 -7.08 23.35 8.20
C ALA A 8 -5.97 22.32 7.92
N GLY A 9 -5.73 22.00 6.64
CA GLY A 9 -4.65 21.11 6.19
C GLY A 9 -5.03 19.93 5.28
N VAL A 10 -6.30 19.73 4.90
CA VAL A 10 -6.70 18.66 3.95
C VAL A 10 -7.73 19.18 2.95
N GLY A 11 -7.42 19.12 1.65
CA GLY A 11 -8.33 19.49 0.56
C GLY A 11 -7.84 20.69 -0.26
N PRO A 12 -8.60 21.12 -1.28
CA PRO A 12 -9.98 20.73 -1.62
C PRO A 12 -10.13 19.30 -2.15
N VAL A 13 -11.36 18.74 -2.06
CA VAL A 13 -11.71 17.43 -2.64
C VAL A 13 -12.37 17.65 -3.98
N THR A 14 -11.84 17.00 -5.02
CA THR A 14 -12.44 16.96 -6.35
C THR A 14 -13.03 15.56 -6.59
N GLU A 15 -14.34 15.50 -6.86
CA GLU A 15 -15.06 14.28 -7.23
C GLU A 15 -15.62 14.45 -8.65
N THR A 16 -15.20 13.62 -9.59
CA THR A 16 -15.62 13.73 -10.99
C THR A 16 -15.70 12.37 -11.68
N ARG A 17 -16.54 12.28 -12.71
CA ARG A 17 -16.56 11.19 -13.71
C ARG A 17 -16.05 11.65 -15.08
N ASP A 18 -15.78 12.94 -15.21
CA ASP A 18 -15.27 13.57 -16.41
C ASP A 18 -13.74 13.42 -16.44
N GLN A 19 -13.25 12.78 -17.50
CA GLN A 19 -11.82 12.51 -17.69
C GLN A 19 -11.01 13.80 -17.90
N ASP A 20 -11.55 14.77 -18.63
CA ASP A 20 -10.85 16.01 -18.94
C ASP A 20 -10.72 16.86 -17.67
N LEU A 21 -11.77 16.90 -16.85
CA LEU A 21 -11.72 17.54 -15.53
C LEU A 21 -10.72 16.84 -14.60
N PHE A 22 -10.71 15.50 -14.57
CA PHE A 22 -9.75 14.74 -13.76
C PHE A 22 -8.29 15.05 -14.16
N LEU A 23 -7.99 15.07 -15.44
CA LEU A 23 -6.65 15.39 -15.95
C LEU A 23 -6.27 16.85 -15.70
N SER A 24 -7.22 17.79 -15.84
CA SER A 24 -6.99 19.20 -15.53
C SER A 24 -6.62 19.39 -14.06
N GLU A 25 -7.41 18.80 -13.16
CA GLU A 25 -7.19 18.91 -11.71
C GLU A 25 -5.86 18.27 -11.30
N LEU A 26 -5.48 17.13 -11.91
CA LEU A 26 -4.17 16.51 -11.70
C LEU A 26 -3.00 17.40 -12.16
N ASN A 27 -3.13 18.05 -13.32
CA ASN A 27 -2.09 18.96 -13.84
C ASN A 27 -1.96 20.23 -12.99
N ASP A 28 -3.04 20.65 -12.34
CA ASP A 28 -3.08 21.81 -11.47
C ASP A 28 -2.61 21.50 -10.03
N ILE A 29 -2.28 20.24 -9.71
CA ILE A 29 -1.66 19.88 -8.43
C ILE A 29 -0.28 20.54 -8.33
N TYR A 30 -0.23 21.63 -7.57
CA TYR A 30 1.01 22.32 -7.24
C TYR A 30 1.42 21.99 -5.80
N VAL A 31 2.46 21.18 -5.64
CA VAL A 31 3.01 20.83 -4.33
C VAL A 31 3.84 21.99 -3.78
N HIS A 32 3.26 22.74 -2.85
CA HIS A 32 4.00 23.69 -2.02
C HIS A 32 4.60 22.93 -0.82
N GLY A 33 5.93 22.95 -0.69
CA GLY A 33 6.64 22.31 0.42
C GLY A 33 6.19 22.86 1.78
N GLY A 34 5.65 21.97 2.62
CA GLY A 34 4.98 22.27 3.90
C GLY A 34 5.88 22.80 5.03
N GLY A 35 7.20 22.94 4.81
CA GLY A 35 8.14 23.46 5.81
C GLY A 35 8.48 22.49 6.95
N ASP A 36 7.67 21.44 7.17
CA ASP A 36 7.97 20.30 8.04
C ASP A 36 7.74 18.96 7.31
N CYS A 37 8.61 17.98 7.57
CA CYS A 37 8.56 16.66 6.92
C CYS A 37 7.28 15.83 7.19
N PRO A 38 6.54 15.96 8.30
CA PRO A 38 5.33 15.15 8.51
C PRO A 38 4.05 15.73 7.85
N GLU A 39 3.30 14.90 7.12
CA GLU A 39 2.09 15.31 6.38
C GLU A 39 0.76 14.90 7.04
N MET A 40 -0.34 15.57 6.69
CA MET A 40 -1.71 15.26 7.13
C MET A 40 -2.37 14.16 6.27
N SER A 41 -1.62 13.10 5.97
CA SER A 41 -2.01 12.08 4.99
C SER A 41 -3.11 11.14 5.49
N VAL A 42 -3.18 10.82 6.78
CA VAL A 42 -4.17 9.85 7.29
C VAL A 42 -5.58 10.43 7.26
N SER A 43 -5.72 11.73 7.54
CA SER A 43 -6.99 12.45 7.37
C SER A 43 -7.43 12.51 5.91
N ALA A 44 -6.49 12.66 4.97
CA ALA A 44 -6.81 12.62 3.53
C ALA A 44 -7.31 11.24 3.11
N ILE A 45 -6.67 10.16 3.58
CA ILE A 45 -7.13 8.77 3.33
C ILE A 45 -8.53 8.56 3.90
N LYS A 46 -8.78 9.01 5.13
CA LYS A 46 -10.12 8.94 5.76
C LYS A 46 -11.16 9.62 4.88
N LEU A 47 -10.88 10.84 4.43
CA LEU A 47 -11.80 11.60 3.59
C LEU A 47 -12.04 10.90 2.25
N ALA A 48 -11.01 10.36 1.62
CA ALA A 48 -11.14 9.56 0.40
C ALA A 48 -12.04 8.33 0.61
N LEU A 49 -11.87 7.59 1.71
CA LEU A 49 -12.71 6.42 2.05
C LEU A 49 -14.17 6.80 2.30
N GLU A 50 -14.42 7.93 2.97
CA GLU A 50 -15.76 8.44 3.25
C GLU A 50 -16.51 8.79 1.95
N ARG A 51 -15.80 9.40 0.98
CA ARG A 51 -16.37 9.82 -0.32
C ARG A 51 -16.44 8.70 -1.36
N SER A 52 -15.54 7.74 -1.30
CA SER A 52 -15.45 6.67 -2.30
C SER A 52 -16.56 5.62 -2.15
N LEU A 53 -16.88 4.97 -3.27
CA LEU A 53 -17.77 3.81 -3.29
C LEU A 53 -17.06 2.59 -2.64
N PRO A 54 -17.82 1.63 -2.08
CA PRO A 54 -17.25 0.36 -1.62
C PRO A 54 -16.44 -0.36 -2.72
N GLY A 55 -15.36 -1.02 -2.36
CA GLY A 55 -14.45 -1.72 -3.28
C GLY A 55 -13.56 -0.80 -4.13
N SER A 56 -13.51 0.49 -3.83
CA SER A 56 -12.65 1.44 -4.56
C SER A 56 -11.18 1.23 -4.22
N GLN A 57 -10.31 1.58 -5.16
CA GLN A 57 -8.86 1.68 -4.93
C GLN A 57 -8.49 3.14 -4.66
N ILE A 58 -7.69 3.37 -3.63
CA ILE A 58 -7.22 4.68 -3.19
C ILE A 58 -5.70 4.66 -3.30
N TYR A 59 -5.15 5.56 -4.12
CA TYR A 59 -3.71 5.70 -4.30
C TYR A 59 -3.20 6.89 -3.49
N VAL A 60 -2.16 6.68 -2.69
CA VAL A 60 -1.56 7.68 -1.81
C VAL A 60 -0.12 7.93 -2.25
N PHE A 61 0.13 9.12 -2.79
CA PHE A 61 1.46 9.56 -3.19
C PHE A 61 2.00 10.51 -2.13
N THR A 62 3.11 10.15 -1.48
CA THR A 62 3.75 10.99 -0.45
C THR A 62 5.24 10.66 -0.36
N ASP A 63 6.08 11.62 -0.01
CA ASP A 63 7.49 11.46 0.29
C ASP A 63 7.78 11.51 1.81
N ALA A 64 6.70 11.52 2.61
CA ALA A 64 6.71 11.93 4.00
C ALA A 64 5.91 10.99 4.91
N ARG A 65 6.31 10.97 6.19
CA ARG A 65 5.58 10.25 7.24
C ARG A 65 4.28 10.96 7.63
N ALA A 66 3.28 10.20 8.08
CA ALA A 66 2.07 10.80 8.62
C ALA A 66 2.33 11.54 9.94
N LYS A 67 1.79 12.75 10.08
CA LYS A 67 1.72 13.53 11.33
C LYS A 67 0.48 13.19 12.15
N ASP A 68 -0.58 12.78 11.48
CA ASP A 68 -1.90 12.51 12.03
C ASP A 68 -2.20 11.00 12.12
N TYR A 69 -1.16 10.22 12.37
CA TYR A 69 -1.21 8.76 12.57
C TYR A 69 -2.10 8.31 13.74
N ASN A 70 -2.50 9.22 14.63
CA ASN A 70 -3.51 8.92 15.66
C ASN A 70 -4.89 8.58 15.09
N LYS A 71 -5.16 8.92 13.83
CA LYS A 71 -6.43 8.63 13.13
C LYS A 71 -6.46 7.27 12.44
N THR A 72 -5.37 6.50 12.47
CA THR A 72 -5.26 5.20 11.80
C THR A 72 -6.40 4.25 12.13
N LYS A 73 -6.85 4.21 13.39
CA LYS A 73 -7.98 3.35 13.81
C LYS A 73 -9.28 3.64 13.07
N ASP A 74 -9.57 4.91 12.80
CA ASP A 74 -10.77 5.31 12.04
C ASP A 74 -10.67 4.83 10.59
N VAL A 75 -9.49 4.98 9.99
CA VAL A 75 -9.20 4.55 8.62
C VAL A 75 -9.31 3.03 8.49
N LEU A 76 -8.74 2.26 9.43
CA LEU A 76 -8.83 0.80 9.44
C LEU A 76 -10.27 0.30 9.48
N LYS A 77 -11.13 0.97 10.27
CA LYS A 77 -12.56 0.65 10.31
C LYS A 77 -13.24 0.92 8.97
N LEU A 78 -12.98 2.08 8.37
CA LEU A 78 -13.55 2.44 7.07
C LEU A 78 -13.12 1.49 5.95
N ILE A 79 -11.86 1.03 5.98
CA ILE A 79 -11.35 0.03 5.03
C ILE A 79 -12.14 -1.28 5.14
N GLN A 80 -12.40 -1.75 6.36
CA GLN A 80 -13.19 -2.96 6.58
C GLN A 80 -14.65 -2.77 6.15
N ASP A 81 -15.26 -1.63 6.49
CA ASP A 81 -16.66 -1.34 6.17
C ASP A 81 -16.88 -1.16 4.65
N LYS A 82 -15.90 -0.62 3.93
CA LYS A 82 -15.99 -0.33 2.49
C LYS A 82 -15.36 -1.41 1.62
N GLU A 83 -14.58 -2.33 2.17
CA GLU A 83 -13.75 -3.29 1.42
C GLU A 83 -12.85 -2.59 0.39
N SER A 84 -12.44 -1.35 0.68
CA SER A 84 -11.61 -0.53 -0.23
C SER A 84 -10.13 -0.82 -0.04
N GLN A 85 -9.37 -0.74 -1.13
CA GLN A 85 -7.92 -0.95 -1.13
C GLN A 85 -7.18 0.38 -1.03
N VAL A 86 -6.13 0.46 -0.21
CA VAL A 86 -5.27 1.65 -0.09
C VAL A 86 -3.86 1.28 -0.48
N VAL A 87 -3.38 1.84 -1.60
CA VAL A 87 -2.06 1.58 -2.18
C VAL A 87 -1.17 2.80 -1.96
N PHE A 88 0.00 2.59 -1.37
CA PHE A 88 0.97 3.66 -1.10
C PHE A 88 2.07 3.68 -2.15
N VAL A 89 2.38 4.88 -2.64
CA VAL A 89 3.54 5.18 -3.48
C VAL A 89 4.42 6.16 -2.70
N LEU A 90 5.45 5.61 -2.04
CA LEU A 90 6.38 6.38 -1.21
C LEU A 90 7.62 6.75 -2.03
N THR A 91 7.94 8.05 -2.12
CA THR A 91 9.03 8.54 -2.98
C THR A 91 10.18 9.23 -2.25
N GLY A 92 10.13 9.32 -0.91
CA GLY A 92 11.17 9.97 -0.11
C GLY A 92 11.46 9.27 1.22
N ASP A 93 12.60 9.63 1.81
CA ASP A 93 13.09 9.15 3.11
C ASP A 93 13.11 10.32 4.10
N CYS A 94 11.94 10.61 4.67
CA CYS A 94 11.84 11.55 5.78
C CYS A 94 12.28 10.85 7.06
N ASP A 95 13.61 10.75 7.26
CA ASP A 95 14.38 10.23 8.41
C ASP A 95 13.58 9.46 9.49
N ASN A 96 14.06 8.24 9.78
CA ASN A 96 13.56 7.30 10.79
C ASN A 96 12.31 6.51 10.35
N SER A 97 12.55 5.49 9.54
CA SER A 97 11.58 4.46 9.13
C SER A 97 10.87 3.76 10.30
N ALA A 98 11.43 3.79 11.52
CA ALA A 98 10.80 3.22 12.71
C ALA A 98 9.79 4.16 13.41
N HIS A 99 9.48 5.33 12.84
CA HIS A 99 8.48 6.24 13.40
C HIS A 99 7.05 5.71 13.22
N GLU A 100 6.17 5.94 14.20
CA GLU A 100 4.74 5.58 14.19
C GLU A 100 3.95 6.08 12.96
N GLY A 101 4.49 7.06 12.23
CA GLY A 101 3.87 7.61 11.03
C GLY A 101 4.01 6.68 9.82
N TYR A 102 5.13 5.96 9.73
CA TYR A 102 5.31 4.89 8.75
C TYR A 102 4.55 3.64 9.16
N THR A 103 4.56 3.28 10.45
CA THR A 103 3.74 2.16 10.98
C THR A 103 2.25 2.34 10.68
N ALA A 104 1.74 3.57 10.67
CA ALA A 104 0.37 3.84 10.25
C ALA A 104 0.11 3.44 8.79
N TYR A 105 1.00 3.80 7.87
CA TYR A 105 0.89 3.38 6.46
C TYR A 105 0.97 1.86 6.33
N GLU A 106 1.89 1.22 7.04
CA GLU A 106 2.02 -0.24 7.05
C GLU A 106 0.74 -0.92 7.54
N GLN A 107 0.13 -0.42 8.62
CA GLN A 107 -1.13 -0.95 9.14
C GLN A 107 -2.28 -0.78 8.15
N ILE A 108 -2.37 0.39 7.51
CA ILE A 108 -3.41 0.71 6.52
C ILE A 108 -3.26 -0.17 5.28
N ALA A 109 -2.04 -0.30 4.76
CA ALA A 109 -1.72 -1.16 3.63
C ALA A 109 -2.01 -2.63 3.98
N ALA A 110 -1.56 -3.12 5.14
CA ALA A 110 -1.82 -4.49 5.58
C ALA A 110 -3.32 -4.80 5.69
N ALA A 111 -4.10 -3.90 6.31
CA ALA A 111 -5.53 -4.11 6.50
C ALA A 111 -6.34 -4.05 5.21
N SER A 112 -5.87 -3.28 4.22
CA SER A 112 -6.52 -3.14 2.92
C SER A 112 -5.95 -4.09 1.86
N SER A 113 -5.04 -5.01 2.25
CA SER A 113 -4.26 -5.86 1.35
C SER A 113 -3.42 -5.07 0.32
N GLY A 114 -3.15 -3.79 0.58
CA GLY A 114 -2.56 -2.81 -0.33
C GLY A 114 -1.05 -2.61 -0.21
N PHE A 115 -0.29 -3.57 0.32
CA PHE A 115 1.15 -3.61 0.08
C PHE A 115 1.40 -4.04 -1.37
N GLU A 116 1.50 -3.06 -2.25
CA GLU A 116 1.98 -3.22 -3.59
C GLU A 116 3.30 -2.44 -3.68
N PHE A 117 4.43 -3.16 -3.67
CA PHE A 117 5.66 -2.60 -4.22
C PHE A 117 5.34 -2.36 -5.70
N VAL A 118 5.14 -1.10 -6.09
CA VAL A 118 4.73 -0.74 -7.45
C VAL A 118 5.92 -0.91 -8.37
N GLU A 119 6.14 -2.15 -8.75
CA GLU A 119 6.62 -2.50 -10.07
C GLU A 119 5.81 -3.72 -10.54
N LEU A 120 4.62 -3.42 -11.09
CA LEU A 120 3.68 -4.33 -11.76
C LEU A 120 2.94 -5.35 -10.85
N SER A 121 1.66 -5.15 -10.49
CA SER A 121 0.67 -6.26 -10.38
C SER A 121 -0.77 -5.84 -9.99
N VAL A 122 -1.47 -5.10 -10.87
CA VAL A 122 -2.94 -5.03 -10.82
C VAL A 122 -3.52 -6.37 -11.28
N GLN A 123 -3.70 -7.32 -10.36
CA GLN A 123 -4.60 -8.48 -10.51
C GLN A 123 -5.21 -8.90 -9.17
N THR A 124 -6.50 -9.26 -9.24
CA THR A 124 -7.47 -9.42 -8.15
C THR A 124 -7.24 -10.68 -7.30
N SER A 125 -7.67 -10.65 -6.03
CA SER A 125 -7.76 -11.80 -5.11
C SER A 125 -6.43 -12.39 -4.63
N LYS A 126 -5.53 -11.55 -4.11
CA LYS A 126 -4.30 -11.99 -3.44
C LYS A 126 -4.60 -12.42 -2.00
N VAL A 127 -4.33 -13.68 -1.65
CA VAL A 127 -4.40 -14.19 -0.28
C VAL A 127 -2.99 -14.41 0.24
N HIS A 128 -2.65 -13.83 1.38
CA HIS A 128 -1.37 -14.06 2.05
C HIS A 128 -1.40 -15.41 2.77
N LEU A 129 -0.66 -16.40 2.25
CA LEU A 129 -0.73 -17.78 2.74
C LEU A 129 0.32 -18.09 3.83
N ILE A 130 1.55 -17.58 3.69
CA ILE A 130 2.67 -17.90 4.58
C ILE A 130 3.60 -16.69 4.69
N SER A 131 3.99 -16.35 5.92
CA SER A 131 5.06 -15.40 6.24
C SER A 131 6.12 -16.11 7.07
N THR A 132 7.40 -15.93 6.76
CA THR A 132 8.51 -16.55 7.51
C THR A 132 9.68 -15.60 7.56
N ASP A 133 10.20 -15.39 8.77
CA ASP A 133 11.40 -14.61 9.05
C ASP A 133 12.55 -15.57 9.37
N MET A 134 13.75 -15.27 8.88
CA MET A 134 14.91 -16.16 8.93
C MET A 134 16.16 -15.40 9.39
N SER A 135 16.79 -15.88 10.47
CA SER A 135 18.15 -15.46 10.82
C SER A 135 19.18 -16.21 9.97
N GLN A 136 20.31 -15.54 9.68
CA GLN A 136 21.27 -15.83 8.60
C GLN A 136 21.48 -17.32 8.25
N GLY A 137 21.35 -17.65 6.96
CA GLY A 137 21.84 -18.89 6.36
C GLY A 137 20.93 -20.13 6.50
N ALA A 138 19.73 -20.01 7.08
CA ALA A 138 18.78 -21.10 7.14
C ALA A 138 18.12 -21.38 5.78
N VAL A 139 17.65 -22.61 5.56
CA VAL A 139 16.77 -22.99 4.43
C VAL A 139 15.45 -23.51 5.01
N GLN A 140 14.32 -22.97 4.58
CA GLN A 140 12.98 -23.42 4.99
C GLN A 140 12.21 -24.04 3.83
N TYR A 141 11.36 -25.01 4.16
CA TYR A 141 10.49 -25.70 3.20
C TYR A 141 9.04 -25.54 3.62
N HIS A 142 8.21 -24.99 2.73
CA HIS A 142 6.77 -24.85 2.97
C HIS A 142 5.98 -25.62 1.92
N TRP A 143 5.05 -26.44 2.37
CA TRP A 143 4.09 -27.13 1.52
C TRP A 143 2.83 -26.30 1.40
N LEU A 144 2.51 -25.90 0.18
CA LEU A 144 1.27 -25.20 -0.14
C LEU A 144 0.30 -26.16 -0.84
N PRO A 145 -0.89 -26.43 -0.29
CA PRO A 145 -1.90 -27.20 -0.98
C PRO A 145 -2.45 -26.37 -2.14
N VAL A 146 -2.08 -26.73 -3.37
CA VAL A 146 -2.60 -26.12 -4.60
C VAL A 146 -3.80 -26.92 -5.09
N ASP A 147 -4.94 -26.26 -5.27
CA ASP A 147 -6.10 -26.84 -5.94
C ASP A 147 -6.19 -26.38 -7.40
N THR A 148 -7.07 -26.99 -8.19
CA THR A 148 -7.24 -26.68 -9.62
C THR A 148 -7.86 -25.32 -9.90
N ARG A 149 -8.22 -24.53 -8.87
CA ARG A 149 -8.80 -23.19 -8.99
C ARG A 149 -7.79 -22.09 -8.73
N LEU A 150 -6.61 -22.41 -8.18
CA LEU A 150 -5.54 -21.43 -7.96
C LEU A 150 -4.96 -20.98 -9.30
N GLN A 151 -5.20 -19.71 -9.66
CA GLN A 151 -4.72 -19.13 -10.93
C GLN A 151 -3.37 -18.43 -10.78
N GLN A 152 -3.16 -17.75 -9.66
CA GLN A 152 -1.94 -17.01 -9.36
C GLN A 152 -1.66 -17.05 -7.86
N PHE A 153 -0.38 -17.02 -7.50
CA PHE A 153 0.08 -16.72 -6.15
C PHE A 153 1.33 -15.84 -6.26
N ILE A 154 1.60 -15.08 -5.21
CA ILE A 154 2.75 -14.16 -5.16
C ILE A 154 3.63 -14.59 -4.01
N ILE A 155 4.93 -14.59 -4.25
CA ILE A 155 5.94 -14.79 -3.22
C ILE A 155 6.74 -13.51 -3.14
N SER A 156 6.82 -12.92 -1.96
CA SER A 156 7.70 -11.81 -1.65
C SER A 156 8.82 -12.32 -0.76
N LEU A 157 10.06 -11.98 -1.08
CA LEU A 157 11.24 -12.32 -0.30
C LEU A 157 12.14 -11.09 -0.20
N SER A 158 12.64 -10.83 1.01
CA SER A 158 13.52 -9.70 1.30
C SER A 158 14.66 -10.17 2.20
N GLY A 159 15.88 -9.68 1.97
CA GLY A 159 17.09 -10.07 2.69
C GLY A 159 18.34 -10.03 1.81
N ASP A 160 19.52 -10.26 2.39
CA ASP A 160 20.79 -10.33 1.66
C ASP A 160 20.89 -11.65 0.86
N ASN A 161 21.05 -11.56 -0.47
CA ASN A 161 21.15 -12.68 -1.41
C ASN A 161 20.03 -13.74 -1.29
N PRO A 162 18.76 -13.34 -1.46
CA PRO A 162 17.62 -14.23 -1.32
C PRO A 162 17.58 -15.25 -2.45
N ASN A 163 17.38 -16.53 -2.11
CA ASN A 163 17.22 -17.61 -3.09
C ASN A 163 15.92 -18.38 -2.86
N ILE A 164 15.13 -18.54 -3.92
CA ILE A 164 13.88 -19.30 -3.88
C ILE A 164 13.95 -20.46 -4.87
N MET A 165 13.64 -21.65 -4.37
CA MET A 165 13.43 -22.83 -5.19
C MET A 165 11.97 -23.28 -5.10
N LEU A 166 11.27 -23.22 -6.22
CA LEU A 166 9.90 -23.70 -6.34
C LEU A 166 9.90 -25.11 -6.91
N ARG A 167 9.14 -26.00 -6.27
CA ARG A 167 8.89 -27.35 -6.79
C ARG A 167 7.43 -27.45 -7.22
N ALA A 168 7.21 -27.59 -8.51
CA ALA A 168 5.87 -27.80 -9.07
C ALA A 168 5.33 -29.19 -8.69
N PRO A 169 3.99 -29.39 -8.70
CA PRO A 169 3.38 -30.70 -8.40
C PRO A 169 3.86 -31.84 -9.31
N ASN A 170 4.28 -31.51 -10.54
CA ASN A 170 4.85 -32.48 -11.49
C ASN A 170 6.32 -32.85 -11.18
N GLY A 171 6.90 -32.30 -10.10
CA GLY A 171 8.28 -32.55 -9.67
C GLY A 171 9.34 -31.66 -10.32
N THR A 172 8.95 -30.74 -11.21
CA THR A 172 9.89 -29.81 -11.86
C THR A 172 10.32 -28.73 -10.88
N TYR A 173 11.59 -28.35 -10.94
CA TYR A 173 12.13 -27.25 -10.15
C TYR A 173 12.22 -25.98 -11.01
N LEU A 174 11.76 -24.87 -10.44
CA LEU A 174 11.99 -23.52 -10.96
C LEU A 174 12.84 -22.80 -9.91
N ILE A 175 14.04 -22.41 -10.31
CA ILE A 175 14.92 -21.59 -9.49
C ILE A 175 14.71 -20.16 -9.96
N VAL A 176 14.32 -19.28 -9.04
CA VAL A 176 14.22 -17.85 -9.31
C VAL A 176 15.42 -17.21 -8.64
N GLU A 177 16.40 -16.84 -9.45
CA GLU A 177 17.52 -16.01 -9.02
C GLU A 177 17.07 -14.55 -9.06
N PHE A 178 17.21 -13.86 -7.94
CA PHE A 178 16.95 -12.43 -7.87
C PHE A 178 18.29 -11.71 -8.02
N ASP A 179 18.54 -11.18 -9.21
CA ASP A 179 19.62 -10.22 -9.41
C ASP A 179 19.20 -8.91 -8.76
N VAL A 180 19.88 -8.52 -7.68
CA VAL A 180 19.72 -7.19 -7.09
C VAL A 180 20.28 -6.19 -8.10
N LEU A 181 19.40 -5.57 -8.89
CA LEU A 181 19.77 -4.39 -9.67
C LEU A 181 19.86 -3.21 -8.68
N PHE A 182 21.08 -2.71 -8.53
CA PHE A 182 21.42 -1.52 -7.73
C PHE A 182 20.70 -0.26 -8.23
#